data_AF-A0A1I1MGQ9-F1
#
_entry.id   AF-A0A1I1MGQ9-F1
#
_cell.length_a   1.000
_cell.length_b   1.000
_cell.length_c   1.000
_cell.angle_alpha   90.00
_cell.angle_beta   90.00
_cell.angle_gamma   90.00
#
_symmetry.space_group_name_H-M   'P 1'
#
loop_
_entity.id
_entity.type
_entity.pdbx_description
1 polymer ?
#
loop_
_entity_poly.entity_id
_entity_poly.type
_entity_poly.pdbx_seq_one_letter_code
_entity_poly.pdbx_strand_id
1 'polypeptide(L)' 'MNQLGPGNNIPLRLQVRDCENIGAVMLDGLQHERFEDTLPIAIDEVG' A
#
# COMPACT_ATOMS: atom_id res chain seq x y z
N MET A 1 1.74 4.39 -5.50
CA MET A 1 1.53 3.06 -4.90
C MET A 1 0.81 3.29 -3.58
N ASN A 2 -0.52 3.11 -3.56
CA ASN A 2 -1.33 3.39 -2.37
C ASN A 2 -1.76 2.05 -1.78
N GLN A 3 -1.29 1.74 -0.58
CA GLN A 3 -1.39 0.40 0.00
C GLN A 3 -2.46 0.35 1.10
N LEU A 4 -3.77 0.43 0.89
CA LEU A 4 -4.73 0.53 2.02
C LEU A 4 -4.69 -0.61 3.08
N GLY A 5 -4.01 -1.73 2.80
CA GLY A 5 -3.76 -2.84 3.73
C GLY A 5 -2.80 -2.56 4.91
N PRO A 6 -2.48 -3.58 5.73
CA PRO A 6 -1.67 -3.39 6.93
C PRO A 6 -0.21 -2.97 6.65
N GLY A 7 0.31 -3.26 5.44
CA GLY A 7 1.60 -2.78 4.97
C GLY A 7 1.63 -1.28 4.61
N ASN A 8 0.55 -0.52 4.83
CA ASN A 8 0.47 0.90 4.46
C ASN A 8 1.18 1.88 5.39
N ASN A 9 1.42 3.04 4.78
CA ASN A 9 1.52 4.35 5.41
C ASN A 9 0.35 4.66 6.39
N ILE A 10 0.67 4.85 7.67
CA ILE A 10 -0.28 5.16 8.75
C ILE A 10 -1.11 6.43 8.44
N PRO A 11 -0.50 7.57 8.06
CA PRO A 11 -1.24 8.77 7.64
C PRO A 11 -2.37 8.53 6.63
N LEU A 12 -2.11 7.72 5.59
CA LEU A 12 -3.14 7.41 4.59
C LEU A 12 -4.32 6.67 5.23
N ARG A 13 -4.06 5.69 6.11
CA ARG A 13 -5.14 4.98 6.84
C ARG A 13 -5.99 5.90 7.70
N LEU A 14 -5.38 6.92 8.31
CA LEU A 14 -6.11 7.92 9.09
C LEU A 14 -7.00 8.81 8.20
N GLN A 15 -6.49 9.25 7.05
CA GLN A 15 -7.25 10.06 6.11
C GLN A 15 -8.44 9.31 5.52
N VAL A 16 -8.27 8.01 5.25
CA VAL A 16 -9.31 7.18 4.63
C VAL A 16 -10.45 6.87 5.59
N ARG A 17 -10.21 6.91 6.90
CA ARG A 17 -11.25 6.73 7.93
C ARG A 17 -12.40 7.74 7.78
N ASP A 18 -12.07 8.96 7.37
CA ASP A 18 -13.02 10.06 7.25
C ASP A 18 -13.48 10.27 5.79
N CYS A 19 -13.17 9.33 4.89
CA CYS A 19 -13.58 9.37 3.48
C CYS A 19 -15.02 8.85 3.30
N GLU A 20 -15.95 9.76 2.99
CA GLU A 20 -17.39 9.47 2.92
C GLU A 20 -17.77 8.46 1.84
N ASN A 21 -17.02 8.38 0.74
CA ASN A 21 -17.30 7.51 -0.41
C ASN A 21 -16.29 6.37 -0.58
N ILE A 22 -15.61 5.96 0.48
CA ILE A 22 -14.57 4.91 0.41
C ILE A 22 -15.08 3.59 -0.21
N GLY A 23 -16.36 3.27 -0.07
CA GLY A 23 -16.97 2.09 -0.69
C GLY A 23 -17.03 2.12 -2.22
N ALA A 24 -16.83 3.28 -2.85
CA ALA A 24 -16.72 3.43 -4.30
C ALA A 24 -15.27 3.33 -4.81
N VAL A 25 -14.29 3.25 -3.91
CA VAL A 25 -12.88 3.12 -4.26
C VAL A 25 -12.54 1.66 -4.48
N MET A 26 -11.93 1.37 -5.62
CA MET A 26 -11.35 0.06 -5.92
C MET A 26 -9.84 0.13 -5.80
N LEU A 27 -9.26 -0.90 -5.18
CA LEU A 27 -7.82 -1.09 -5.16
C LEU A 27 -7.36 -1.72 -6.49
N ASP A 28 -6.25 -1.22 -7.01
CA ASP A 28 -5.57 -1.78 -8.17
C ASP A 28 -4.17 -2.27 -7.76
N GLY A 29 -3.86 -3.50 -8.18
CA GLY A 29 -2.60 -4.17 -7.84
C GLY A 29 -2.54 -4.86 -6.47
N LEU A 30 -1.38 -5.48 -6.20
CA LEU A 30 -1.12 -6.26 -4.98
C LEU A 30 -1.12 -5.36 -3.73
N GLN A 31 -1.74 -5.86 -2.66
CA GLN A 31 -1.65 -5.28 -1.32
C GLN A 31 -0.71 -6.13 -0.46
N HIS A 32 0.20 -5.47 0.23
CA HIS A 32 1.22 -6.11 1.05
C HIS A 32 0.83 -6.12 2.53
N GLU A 33 1.17 -7.19 3.24
CA GLU A 33 0.89 -7.28 4.67
C GLU A 33 1.86 -6.45 5.51
N ARG A 34 3.10 -6.28 5.02
CA ARG A 34 4.16 -5.55 5.71
C ARG A 34 4.79 -4.49 4.82
N PHE A 35 5.42 -3.49 5.44
CA PHE A 35 6.13 -2.45 4.71
C PHE A 35 7.34 -3.01 3.94
N GLU A 36 8.07 -3.96 4.53
CA GLU A 36 9.28 -4.51 3.90
C GLU A 36 8.98 -5.22 2.57
N ASP A 37 7.77 -5.77 2.41
CA ASP A 37 7.34 -6.43 1.19
C ASP A 37 7.10 -5.43 0.03
N THR A 38 7.00 -4.13 0.33
CA THR A 38 6.88 -3.05 -0.67
C THR A 38 8.23 -2.55 -1.17
N LEU A 39 9.32 -2.91 -0.48
CA LEU A 39 10.65 -2.48 -0.85
C LEU A 39 11.09 -3.24 -2.11
N PRO A 40 11.79 -2.58 -3.04
CA PRO A 40 12.42 -3.29 -4.13
C PRO A 40 13.33 -4.38 -3.56
N ILE A 41 13.15 -5.60 -4.02
CA ILE A 41 14.16 -6.64 -3.81
C ILE A 41 15.41 -6.12 -4.53
N ALA A 42 16.54 -6.04 -3.82
CA ALA A 42 17.80 -5.71 -4.46
C ALA A 42 18.04 -6.77 -5.54
N ILE A 43 17.79 -6.41 -6.80
CA ILE A 43 18.46 -7.06 -7.91
C ILE A 43 19.89 -6.58 -7.81
N ASP A 44 20.74 -7.35 -7.14
CA ASP A 44 22.16 -7.26 -7.44
C ASP A 44 22.24 -7.42 -8.96
N GLU A 45 22.79 -6.43 -9.66
CA GLU A 45 23.01 -6.50 -11.10
C GLU A 45 23.86 -7.74 -11.39
N VAL A 46 23.20 -8.86 -11.65
CA VAL A 46 23.83 -10.02 -12.27
C VAL A 46 24.00 -9.61 -13.73
N GLY A 47 25.24 -9.26 -14.07
CA GLY A 47 25.66 -8.94 -15.43
C GLY A 47 25.46 -10.08 -16.42
#